data_AF-A0AB36S4I2-F1
#
_entry.id   AF-A0AB36S4I2-F1
#
_cell.length_a   1.000
_cell.length_b   1.000
_cell.length_c   1.000
_cell.angle_alpha   90.00
_cell.angle_beta   90.00
_cell.angle_gamma   90.00
#
_symmetry.space_group_name_H-M   'P 1'
#
loop_
_entity.id
_entity.type
_entity.pdbx_description
1 polymer ?
#
loop_
_entity_poly.entity_id
_entity_poly.type
_entity_poly.pdbx_seq_one_letter_code
_entity_poly.pdbx_strand_id
1 'polypeptide(L)'
;MEAGKKVIVSEYPFSDKQKEKLQFLAKKYEYEVITIRLVADFEVLWARRHQRDREPERHLSYIMDHYHYGDQLENRSLGTNHITKEAFKKIINARQYDRFALGTLYEFDVTDFTKVDYTPLLDRLEWQVAHDE
;
A
#
# COMPACT_ATOMS: atom_id res chain seq x y z
N MET A 1 4.35 10.11 32.14
CA MET A 1 4.75 10.10 30.71
C MET A 1 3.56 9.55 29.96
N GLU A 2 2.80 10.39 29.26
CA GLU A 2 1.77 9.88 28.35
C GLU A 2 2.49 9.19 27.20
N ALA A 3 2.51 7.86 27.25
CA ALA A 3 3.14 7.06 26.22
C ALA A 3 2.45 7.33 24.88
N GLY A 4 3.26 7.38 23.82
CA GLY A 4 2.88 7.79 22.47
C GLY A 4 1.71 7.00 21.88
N LYS A 5 1.10 7.59 20.84
CA LYS A 5 -0.03 7.09 20.05
C LYS A 5 -0.30 5.57 20.22
N LYS A 6 -1.47 5.21 20.77
CA LYS A 6 -1.95 3.82 20.92
C LYS A 6 -1.97 3.03 19.60
N VAL A 7 -2.04 3.73 18.45
CA VAL A 7 -2.21 3.12 17.13
C VAL A 7 -1.15 3.66 16.17
N ILE A 8 -0.51 2.74 15.43
CA ILE A 8 0.42 3.03 14.34
C ILE A 8 -0.16 2.48 13.05
N VAL A 9 -0.30 3.34 12.03
CA VAL A 9 -0.71 2.94 10.68
C VAL A 9 0.49 3.11 9.75
N SER A 10 0.78 2.06 8.98
CA SER A 10 1.80 2.09 7.94
C SER A 10 1.24 1.49 6.67
N GLU A 11 1.37 2.21 5.56
CA GLU A 11 0.94 1.79 4.24
C GLU A 11 2.18 1.61 3.36
N TYR A 12 2.33 0.40 2.84
CA TYR A 12 3.44 0.04 1.97
C TYR A 12 3.08 -1.25 1.22
N PRO A 13 3.63 -1.49 0.01
CA PRO A 13 3.61 -2.80 -0.63
C PRO A 13 4.56 -3.75 0.12
N PHE A 14 4.19 -4.12 1.34
CA PHE A 14 4.96 -5.04 2.18
C PHE A 14 5.10 -6.40 1.51
N SER A 15 6.28 -7.00 1.68
CA SER A 15 6.54 -8.38 1.30
C SER A 15 7.28 -9.10 2.42
N ASP A 16 7.62 -10.37 2.19
CA ASP A 16 8.33 -11.18 3.20
C ASP A 16 9.64 -10.57 3.67
N LYS A 17 10.25 -9.68 2.87
CA LYS A 17 11.45 -8.93 3.25
C LYS A 17 11.30 -8.12 4.55
N GLN A 18 10.10 -7.61 4.83
CA GLN A 18 9.84 -6.81 6.03
C GLN A 18 9.25 -7.64 7.19
N LYS A 19 8.75 -8.85 6.90
CA LYS A 19 7.91 -9.62 7.82
C LYS A 19 8.59 -9.92 9.15
N GLU A 20 9.82 -10.45 9.11
CA GLU A 20 10.56 -10.80 10.33
C GLU A 20 10.83 -9.59 11.22
N LYS A 21 11.22 -8.46 10.62
CA LYS A 21 11.52 -7.24 11.36
C LYS A 21 10.26 -6.65 12.00
N LEU A 22 9.16 -6.59 11.26
CA LEU A 22 7.87 -6.12 11.78
C LEU A 22 7.36 -7.04 12.89
N GLN A 23 7.47 -8.36 12.72
CA GLN A 23 7.09 -9.33 13.74
C GLN A 23 7.92 -9.18 15.02
N PHE A 24 9.24 -8.97 14.88
CA PHE A 24 10.11 -8.71 16.02
C PHE A 24 9.71 -7.44 16.77
N LEU A 25 9.47 -6.34 16.04
CA LEU A 25 9.08 -5.06 16.66
C LEU A 25 7.72 -5.16 17.35
N ALA A 26 6.74 -5.79 16.71
CA ALA A 26 5.42 -6.01 17.29
C ALA A 26 5.50 -6.82 18.59
N LYS A 27 6.25 -7.92 18.60
CA LYS A 27 6.47 -8.72 19.83
C LYS A 27 7.22 -7.95 20.91
N LYS A 28 8.27 -7.20 20.53
CA LYS A 28 9.11 -6.46 21.48
C LYS A 28 8.33 -5.36 22.22
N TYR A 29 7.38 -4.73 21.54
CA TYR A 29 6.61 -3.61 22.07
C TYR A 29 5.14 -3.97 22.29
N GLU A 30 4.81 -5.26 22.27
CA GLU A 30 3.48 -5.81 22.61
C GLU A 30 2.33 -5.21 21.78
N TYR A 31 2.58 -4.92 20.49
CA TYR A 31 1.54 -4.47 19.57
C TYR A 31 0.76 -5.65 19.01
N GLU A 32 -0.57 -5.58 19.07
CA GLU A 32 -1.43 -6.37 18.20
C GLU A 32 -1.25 -5.90 16.74
N VAL A 33 -0.99 -6.85 15.84
CA VAL A 33 -0.82 -6.53 14.41
C VAL A 33 -2.09 -6.90 13.66
N ILE A 34 -2.57 -5.93 12.88
CA ILE A 34 -3.64 -6.12 11.91
C ILE A 34 -3.07 -5.82 10.53
N THR A 35 -3.27 -6.73 9.59
CA THR A 35 -3.00 -6.52 8.17
C THR A 35 -4.31 -6.25 7.45
N ILE A 36 -4.44 -5.07 6.84
CA ILE A 36 -5.49 -4.77 5.88
C ILE A 36 -4.88 -4.90 4.48
N ARG A 37 -5.33 -5.90 3.71
CA ARG A 37 -4.82 -6.17 2.37
C ARG A 37 -5.88 -5.81 1.32
N LEU A 38 -5.52 -4.91 0.42
CA LEU A 38 -6.36 -4.54 -0.72
C LEU A 38 -5.86 -5.28 -1.95
N VAL A 39 -6.68 -6.18 -2.49
CA VAL A 39 -6.38 -6.94 -3.71
C VAL A 39 -7.26 -6.44 -4.85
N ALA A 40 -6.82 -6.58 -6.10
CA ALA A 40 -7.62 -6.25 -7.26
C ALA A 40 -7.15 -7.05 -8.46
N ASP A 41 -8.03 -7.17 -9.46
CA ASP A 41 -7.66 -7.71 -10.76
C ASP A 41 -6.46 -6.97 -11.37
N PHE A 42 -5.57 -7.74 -12.03
CA PHE A 42 -4.33 -7.21 -12.57
C PHE A 42 -4.56 -6.16 -13.67
N GLU A 43 -5.56 -6.35 -14.53
CA GLU A 43 -5.87 -5.41 -15.61
C GLU A 43 -6.34 -4.07 -15.04
N VAL A 44 -7.14 -4.13 -13.98
CA VAL A 44 -7.57 -2.94 -13.25
C VAL A 44 -6.39 -2.24 -12.56
N LEU A 45 -5.50 -2.99 -11.89
CA LEU A 45 -4.28 -2.42 -11.28
C LEU A 45 -3.37 -1.75 -12.32
N TRP A 46 -3.20 -2.38 -13.48
CA TRP A 46 -2.42 -1.82 -14.58
C TRP A 46 -3.05 -0.53 -15.11
N ALA A 47 -4.36 -0.53 -15.38
CA ALA A 47 -5.07 0.65 -15.88
C ALA A 47 -4.92 1.84 -14.91
N ARG A 48 -5.14 1.60 -13.60
CA ARG A 48 -4.98 2.61 -12.55
C ARG A 48 -3.55 3.16 -12.50
N ARG A 49 -2.54 2.29 -12.55
CA ARG A 49 -1.14 2.74 -12.55
C ARG A 49 -0.81 3.53 -13.81
N HIS A 50 -1.22 3.05 -14.97
CA HIS A 50 -0.94 3.69 -16.26
C HIS A 50 -1.51 5.11 -16.31
N GLN A 51 -2.74 5.29 -15.83
CA GLN A 51 -3.38 6.60 -15.67
C GLN A 51 -2.62 7.46 -14.66
N ARG A 52 -2.41 6.95 -13.44
CA ARG A 52 -1.76 7.69 -12.35
C ARG A 52 -0.35 8.16 -12.70
N ASP A 53 0.43 7.35 -13.41
CA ASP A 53 1.77 7.76 -13.85
C ASP A 53 1.72 8.91 -14.88
N ARG A 54 0.54 9.25 -15.43
CA ARG A 54 0.32 10.37 -16.36
C ARG A 54 -0.45 11.55 -15.75
N GLU A 55 -0.81 11.47 -14.49
CA GLU A 55 -1.53 12.55 -13.80
C GLU A 55 -0.58 13.70 -13.40
N PRO A 56 -1.02 14.97 -13.46
CA PRO A 56 -0.22 16.12 -13.04
C PRO A 56 0.27 16.04 -11.59
N GLU A 57 -0.48 15.41 -10.70
CA GLU A 57 -0.18 15.28 -9.27
C GLU A 57 0.88 14.21 -8.99
N ARG A 58 1.19 13.35 -9.98
CA ARG A 58 2.24 12.33 -9.84
C ARG A 58 3.60 13.00 -9.73
N HIS A 59 4.26 12.78 -8.59
CA HIS A 59 5.62 13.30 -8.40
C HIS A 59 6.59 12.72 -9.44
N LEU A 60 7.44 13.59 -9.99
CA LEU A 60 8.32 13.27 -11.12
C LEU A 60 9.31 12.13 -10.86
N SER A 61 9.77 11.99 -9.62
CA SER A 61 10.65 10.89 -9.21
C SER A 61 10.07 9.50 -9.43
N TYR A 62 8.77 9.35 -9.68
CA TYR A 62 8.16 8.07 -9.99
C TYR A 62 8.14 7.72 -11.49
N ILE A 63 8.36 8.72 -12.36
CA ILE A 63 8.18 8.58 -13.82
C ILE A 63 9.42 9.03 -14.61
N MET A 64 10.46 9.52 -13.94
CA MET A 64 11.75 9.89 -14.51
C MET A 64 12.87 9.08 -13.86
N ASP A 65 13.91 8.75 -14.61
CA ASP A 65 15.09 8.03 -14.09
C ASP A 65 15.94 8.89 -13.17
N HIS A 66 15.89 10.21 -13.38
CA HIS A 66 16.54 11.22 -12.58
C HIS A 66 15.59 12.39 -12.35
N TYR A 67 15.62 12.95 -11.14
CA TYR A 67 14.83 14.11 -10.76
C TYR A 67 15.68 15.00 -9.86
N HIS A 68 15.67 16.30 -10.15
CA HIS A 68 16.16 17.35 -9.28
C HIS A 68 15.02 18.29 -8.90
N TYR A 69 15.11 18.87 -7.70
CA TYR A 69 14.13 19.85 -7.24
C TYR A 69 14.05 21.02 -8.22
N GLY A 70 12.86 21.29 -8.74
CA GLY A 70 12.61 22.31 -9.75
C GLY A 70 12.46 21.78 -11.18
N ASP A 71 12.77 20.50 -11.44
CA ASP A 71 12.48 19.88 -12.73
C ASP A 71 10.98 19.94 -13.03
N GLN A 72 10.66 20.18 -14.29
CA GLN A 72 9.29 20.25 -14.79
C GLN A 72 9.11 19.31 -15.98
N LEU A 73 7.90 18.76 -16.11
CA LEU A 73 7.52 17.94 -17.25
C LEU A 73 6.01 18.10 -17.48
N GLU A 74 5.62 19.05 -18.33
CA GLU A 74 4.20 19.31 -18.59
C GLU A 74 3.50 18.09 -19.17
N ASN A 75 4.10 17.46 -20.18
CA ASN A 75 3.58 16.24 -20.79
C ASN A 75 4.09 15.00 -20.05
N ARG A 76 3.30 14.50 -19.09
CA ARG A 76 3.64 13.31 -18.27
C ARG A 76 3.84 12.03 -19.09
N SER A 77 3.31 11.95 -20.32
CA SER A 77 3.52 10.78 -21.18
C SER A 77 4.97 10.60 -21.64
N LEU A 78 5.79 11.66 -21.53
CA LEU A 78 7.22 11.65 -21.89
C LEU A 78 8.15 11.22 -20.74
N GLY A 79 7.60 10.75 -19.61
CA GLY A 79 8.40 10.22 -18.51
C GLY A 79 9.33 9.09 -18.97
N THR A 80 10.61 9.14 -18.58
CA THR A 80 11.62 8.17 -19.04
C THR A 80 11.54 6.82 -18.34
N ASN A 81 10.89 6.75 -17.17
CA ASN A 81 10.79 5.56 -16.32
C ASN A 81 9.38 4.94 -16.31
N HIS A 82 8.62 5.11 -17.40
CA HIS A 82 7.33 4.43 -17.54
C HIS A 82 7.53 2.92 -17.66
N ILE A 83 7.05 2.18 -16.68
CA ILE A 83 7.14 0.72 -16.70
C ILE A 83 6.16 0.12 -17.73
N THR A 84 6.56 -0.97 -18.39
CA THR A 84 5.64 -1.74 -19.24
C THR A 84 4.71 -2.63 -18.42
N LYS A 85 3.58 -3.02 -19.00
CA LYS A 85 2.61 -3.92 -18.37
C LYS A 85 3.25 -5.26 -18.00
N GLU A 86 4.09 -5.81 -18.87
CA GLU A 86 4.79 -7.07 -18.69
C GLU A 86 5.81 -6.99 -17.56
N ALA A 87 6.58 -5.90 -17.51
CA ALA A 87 7.52 -5.67 -16.42
C ALA A 87 6.79 -5.50 -15.08
N PHE A 88 5.66 -4.79 -15.07
CA PHE A 88 4.84 -4.65 -13.87
C PHE A 88 4.28 -6.00 -13.39
N LYS A 89 3.77 -6.83 -14.30
CA LYS A 89 3.30 -8.20 -14.00
C LYS A 89 4.42 -9.05 -13.39
N LYS A 90 5.62 -9.00 -13.96
CA LYS A 90 6.80 -9.71 -13.43
C LYS A 90 7.12 -9.28 -12.00
N ILE A 91 7.09 -7.98 -11.71
CA ILE A 91 7.34 -7.45 -10.36
C ILE A 91 6.29 -7.95 -9.38
N ILE A 92 5.00 -7.83 -9.69
CA ILE A 92 3.93 -8.27 -8.79
C ILE A 92 4.06 -9.76 -8.48
N ASN A 93 4.25 -10.58 -9.52
CA ASN A 93 4.39 -12.04 -9.36
C ASN A 93 5.62 -12.43 -8.53
N ALA A 94 6.75 -11.73 -8.72
CA ALA A 94 7.97 -12.00 -7.96
C ALA A 94 7.90 -11.52 -6.50
N ARG A 95 7.11 -10.48 -6.23
CA ARG A 95 7.02 -9.86 -4.91
C ARG A 95 5.90 -10.43 -4.05
N GLN A 96 4.89 -11.03 -4.68
CA GLN A 96 3.76 -11.69 -4.01
C GLN A 96 3.09 -10.81 -2.95
N TYR A 97 2.84 -9.54 -3.30
CA TYR A 97 2.22 -8.58 -2.39
C TYR A 97 0.82 -9.04 -1.91
N ASP A 98 0.13 -9.84 -2.73
CA ASP A 98 -1.16 -10.50 -2.43
C ASP A 98 -1.04 -11.62 -1.39
N ARG A 99 0.18 -11.97 -0.94
CA ARG A 99 0.43 -13.03 0.05
C ARG A 99 0.92 -12.51 1.39
N PHE A 100 1.35 -11.26 1.46
CA PHE A 100 1.82 -10.68 2.72
C PHE A 100 0.69 -10.61 3.75
N ALA A 101 0.96 -11.14 4.95
CA ALA A 101 0.11 -11.00 6.12
C ALA A 101 0.93 -11.17 7.39
N LEU A 102 0.62 -10.36 8.40
CA LEU A 102 1.14 -10.45 9.75
C LEU A 102 0.01 -10.14 10.74
N GLY A 103 -0.20 -11.02 11.72
CA GLY A 103 -1.33 -10.92 12.65
C GLY A 103 -2.68 -11.17 11.98
N THR A 104 -3.72 -10.47 12.43
CA THR A 104 -5.09 -10.64 11.91
C THR A 104 -5.22 -10.04 10.51
N LEU A 105 -5.70 -10.82 9.54
CA LEU A 105 -5.86 -10.38 8.16
C LEU A 105 -7.32 -9.99 7.87
N TYR A 106 -7.50 -8.80 7.32
CA TYR A 106 -8.71 -8.39 6.61
C TYR A 106 -8.36 -8.12 5.16
N GLU A 107 -8.99 -8.86 4.25
CA GLU A 107 -8.75 -8.72 2.81
C GLU A 107 -9.99 -8.12 2.13
N PHE A 108 -9.75 -7.14 1.25
CA PHE A 108 -10.79 -6.52 0.44
C PHE A 108 -10.43 -6.60 -1.04
N ASP A 109 -11.35 -7.12 -1.84
CA ASP A 109 -11.29 -6.97 -3.28
C ASP A 109 -11.75 -5.56 -3.67
N VAL A 110 -10.79 -4.74 -4.10
CA VAL A 110 -10.98 -3.36 -4.55
C VAL A 110 -10.92 -3.23 -6.06
N THR A 111 -11.20 -4.30 -6.80
CA THR A 111 -11.37 -4.26 -8.27
C THR A 111 -12.40 -3.20 -8.66
N ASP A 112 -13.47 -3.07 -7.88
CA ASP A 112 -14.48 -2.02 -8.00
C ASP A 112 -14.71 -1.36 -6.63
N PHE A 113 -14.19 -0.15 -6.44
CA PHE A 113 -14.30 0.58 -5.17
C PHE A 113 -15.75 0.86 -4.76
N THR A 114 -16.69 0.91 -5.71
CA THR A 114 -18.10 1.22 -5.40
C THR A 114 -18.82 0.09 -4.68
N LYS A 115 -18.22 -1.11 -4.66
CA LYS A 115 -18.79 -2.32 -4.05
C LYS A 115 -18.16 -2.65 -2.70
N VAL A 116 -17.16 -1.90 -2.27
CA VAL A 116 -16.41 -2.20 -1.05
C VAL A 116 -16.99 -1.42 0.11
N ASP A 117 -17.45 -2.14 1.13
CA ASP A 117 -17.90 -1.56 2.39
C ASP A 117 -16.87 -1.83 3.49
N TYR A 118 -16.21 -0.76 3.95
CA TYR A 118 -15.22 -0.81 5.02
C TYR A 118 -15.85 -0.56 6.40
N THR A 119 -17.09 -0.11 6.47
CA THR A 119 -17.76 0.33 7.70
C THR A 119 -17.71 -0.73 8.80
N PRO A 120 -18.03 -2.01 8.55
CA PRO A 120 -18.01 -3.02 9.60
C PRO A 120 -16.62 -3.26 10.20
N LEU A 121 -15.56 -3.11 9.40
CA LEU A 121 -14.20 -3.23 9.91
C LEU A 121 -13.82 -1.99 10.72
N LEU A 122 -14.12 -0.80 10.21
CA LEU A 122 -13.79 0.45 10.90
C LEU A 122 -14.49 0.53 12.26
N ASP A 123 -15.79 0.21 12.32
CA ASP A 123 -16.56 0.16 13.56
C ASP A 123 -15.93 -0.81 14.58
N ARG A 124 -15.48 -1.97 14.11
CA ARG A 124 -14.80 -2.97 14.95
C ARG A 124 -13.46 -2.44 15.48
N LEU A 125 -12.64 -1.82 14.63
CA LEU A 125 -11.34 -1.29 15.02
C LEU A 125 -11.48 -0.13 16.00
N GLU A 126 -12.45 0.76 15.77
CA GLU A 126 -12.78 1.84 16.70
C GLU A 126 -13.22 1.30 18.06
N TRP A 127 -14.10 0.28 18.07
CA TRP A 127 -14.50 -0.38 19.30
C TRP A 127 -13.31 -1.03 20.03
N GLN A 128 -12.44 -1.74 19.32
CA GLN A 128 -11.25 -2.37 19.91
C GLN A 128 -10.33 -1.33 20.55
N VAL A 129 -9.99 -0.25 19.83
CA VAL A 129 -9.11 0.81 20.35
C VAL A 129 -9.71 1.53 21.57
N ALA A 130 -11.03 1.68 21.60
CA ALA A 130 -11.74 2.31 22.72
C ALA A 130 -11.80 1.42 23.98
N HIS A 131 -11.70 0.09 23.82
CA HIS A 131 -11.83 -0.90 24.90
C HIS A 131 -10.55 -1.70 25.13
N ASP A 132 -9.42 -1.25 24.58
CA ASP A 132 -8.09 -1.79 24.85
C ASP A 132 -7.62 -1.26 26.21
N GLU A 133 -7.66 -2.12 27.23
CA GLU A 133 -7.26 -1.85 28.63
C GLU A 133 -5.74 -1.79 28.80
#